data_AF-A0A8T4S1J0-F1
#
_entry.id   AF-A0A8T4S1J0-F1
#
_cell.length_a   1.000
_cell.length_b   1.000
_cell.length_c   1.000
_cell.angle_alpha   90.00
_cell.angle_beta   90.00
_cell.angle_gamma   90.00
#
_symmetry.space_group_name_H-M   'P 1'
#
loop_
_entity.id
_entity.type
_entity.pdbx_description
1 polymer ?
#
loop_
_entity_poly.entity_id
_entity_poly.type
_entity_poly.pdbx_seq_one_letter_code
_entity_poly.pdbx_strand_id
1 'polypeptide(L)'
;MTLKSSLKNSAVLIKKSKKPFFAIFTLQLLFMVLFFAVHLHYQPKMLQNTKAILDYMENVQIDGQKAAQEMLAGKFSLGPDPLMISRNYREFRSSFVALSLISLLLFIAFCGTIWYFTSVISSNKKFNVKSYLNFILKFSVVSVIFAAFSFGAVFLALNSFFNPFSQASLPMLIFSIIATLILAYFTYVSFPLLGRHSLKELAKRIFSIGINHLFRIIFCIFIVLSLIASGLILVFYLIENGNILAMSASIAGVLLLMGFLRIFFCIYVNGLD
;
A
#
# COMPACT_ATOMS: atom_id res chain seq x y z
N MET A 1 -20.22 12.34 -17.02
CA MET A 1 -19.95 13.38 -16.00
C MET A 1 -18.64 14.10 -16.32
N THR A 2 -18.52 15.42 -16.15
CA THR A 2 -17.26 16.15 -16.44
C THR A 2 -16.39 16.28 -15.18
N LEU A 3 -15.07 16.46 -15.36
CA LEU A 3 -14.14 16.68 -14.24
C LEU A 3 -14.52 17.93 -13.42
N LYS A 4 -14.85 19.03 -14.12
CA LYS A 4 -15.26 20.30 -13.50
C LYS A 4 -16.52 20.16 -12.65
N SER A 5 -17.54 19.44 -13.14
CA SER A 5 -18.77 19.23 -12.35
C SER A 5 -18.50 18.36 -11.13
N SER A 6 -17.64 17.35 -11.26
CA SER A 6 -17.25 16.47 -10.16
C SER A 6 -16.47 17.22 -9.06
N LEU A 7 -15.54 18.10 -9.42
CA LEU A 7 -14.82 18.96 -8.46
C LEU A 7 -15.77 19.89 -7.70
N LYS A 8 -16.67 20.58 -8.42
CA LYS A 8 -17.66 21.47 -7.81
C LYS A 8 -18.57 20.72 -6.84
N ASN A 9 -19.08 19.55 -7.25
CA ASN A 9 -19.94 18.72 -6.41
C ASN A 9 -19.22 18.22 -5.16
N SER A 10 -17.94 17.85 -5.28
CA SER A 10 -17.10 17.44 -4.14
C SER A 10 -16.98 18.55 -3.10
N ALA A 11 -16.69 19.77 -3.54
CA ALA A 11 -16.59 20.93 -2.65
C ALA A 11 -17.92 21.24 -1.94
N VAL A 12 -19.05 21.15 -2.66
CA VAL A 12 -20.38 21.35 -2.09
C VAL A 12 -20.70 20.28 -1.04
N LEU A 13 -20.43 19.01 -1.33
CA LEU A 13 -20.68 17.90 -0.41
C LEU A 13 -19.81 17.98 0.84
N ILE A 14 -18.53 18.33 0.71
CA ILE A 14 -17.62 18.53 1.84
C ILE A 14 -18.09 19.68 2.74
N LYS A 15 -18.54 20.80 2.14
CA LYS A 15 -19.08 21.93 2.91
C LYS A 15 -20.33 21.57 3.70
N LYS A 16 -21.20 20.71 3.16
CA LYS A 16 -22.39 20.20 3.85
C LYS A 16 -22.04 19.18 4.94
N SER A 17 -21.02 18.36 4.70
CA SER A 17 -20.66 17.21 5.54
C SER A 17 -19.31 17.40 6.23
N LYS A 18 -19.13 18.52 6.95
CA LYS A 18 -17.86 18.87 7.63
C LYS A 18 -17.41 17.82 8.66
N LYS A 19 -18.34 17.28 9.45
CA LYS A 19 -18.04 16.29 10.51
C LYS A 19 -17.42 15.00 9.96
N PRO A 20 -18.04 14.28 9.00
CA PRO A 20 -17.42 13.08 8.43
C PRO A 20 -16.14 13.40 7.64
N PHE A 21 -16.02 14.59 7.04
CA PHE A 21 -14.76 15.01 6.40
C PHE A 21 -13.63 15.19 7.42
N PHE A 22 -13.91 15.79 8.57
CA PHE A 22 -12.95 15.91 9.67
C PHE A 22 -12.57 14.54 10.27
N ALA A 23 -13.52 13.60 10.32
CA ALA A 23 -13.23 12.22 10.71
C ALA A 23 -12.28 11.53 9.71
N ILE A 24 -12.47 11.75 8.39
CA ILE A 24 -11.53 11.28 7.36
C ILE A 24 -10.12 11.81 7.62
N PHE A 25 -9.98 13.11 7.85
CA PHE A 25 -8.68 13.74 8.14
C PHE A 25 -8.02 13.14 9.39
N THR A 26 -8.78 13.02 10.49
CA THR A 26 -8.27 12.49 11.76
C THR A 26 -7.83 11.03 11.63
N LEU A 27 -8.61 10.22 10.92
CA LEU A 27 -8.28 8.82 10.67
C LEU A 27 -7.06 8.66 9.75
N GLN A 28 -6.88 9.54 8.76
CA GLN A 28 -5.69 9.53 7.91
C GLN A 28 -4.43 9.83 8.72
N LEU A 29 -4.49 10.85 9.59
CA LEU A 29 -3.38 11.20 10.48
C LEU A 29 -3.04 10.04 11.43
N LEU A 30 -4.06 9.48 12.09
CA LEU A 30 -3.87 8.36 13.01
C LEU A 30 -3.32 7.12 12.29
N PHE A 31 -3.80 6.83 11.08
CA PHE A 31 -3.26 5.77 10.23
C PHE A 31 -1.79 6.01 9.92
N MET A 32 -1.40 7.20 9.46
CA MET A 32 0.01 7.50 9.14
C MET A 32 0.91 7.33 10.35
N VAL A 33 0.52 7.85 11.52
CA VAL A 33 1.32 7.72 12.75
C VAL A 33 1.49 6.26 13.17
N LEU A 34 0.40 5.48 13.22
CA LEU A 34 0.46 4.08 13.62
C LEU A 34 1.21 3.22 12.59
N PHE A 35 0.97 3.45 11.30
CA PHE A 35 1.65 2.73 10.23
C PHE A 35 3.15 3.01 10.27
N PHE A 36 3.54 4.28 10.43
CA PHE A 36 4.95 4.66 10.56
C PHE A 36 5.60 4.07 11.81
N ALA A 37 4.92 4.09 12.96
CA ALA A 37 5.42 3.49 14.20
C ALA A 37 5.66 1.97 14.08
N VAL A 38 4.75 1.25 13.44
CA VAL A 38 4.90 -0.19 13.15
C VAL A 38 6.11 -0.44 12.24
N HIS A 39 6.27 0.36 11.20
CA HIS A 39 7.43 0.28 10.31
C HIS A 39 8.75 0.56 11.05
N LEU A 40 8.82 1.61 11.86
CA LEU A 40 10.00 1.92 12.66
C LEU A 40 10.34 0.83 13.70
N HIS A 41 9.36 0.05 14.14
CA HIS A 41 9.61 -1.04 15.08
C HIS A 41 10.21 -2.29 14.41
N TYR A 42 9.65 -2.72 13.27
CA TYR A 42 10.01 -4.00 12.65
C TYR A 42 11.09 -3.88 11.56
N GLN A 43 11.11 -2.78 10.81
CA GLN A 43 12.04 -2.62 9.68
C GLN A 43 13.51 -2.57 10.15
N PRO A 44 13.89 -1.86 11.24
CA PRO A 44 15.27 -1.91 11.73
C PRO A 44 15.70 -3.30 12.19
N LYS A 45 14.80 -4.07 12.83
CA LYS A 45 15.09 -5.46 13.23
C LYS A 45 15.37 -6.34 12.03
N MET A 46 14.55 -6.22 10.98
CA MET A 46 14.78 -6.94 9.72
C MET A 46 16.14 -6.58 9.11
N LEU A 47 16.48 -5.29 9.02
CA LEU A 47 17.75 -4.82 8.47
C LEU A 47 18.96 -5.28 9.30
N GLN A 48 18.86 -5.25 10.63
CA GLN A 48 19.92 -5.74 11.53
C GLN A 48 20.16 -7.23 11.36
N ASN A 49 19.09 -8.04 11.32
CA ASN A 49 19.20 -9.48 11.10
C ASN A 49 19.77 -9.80 9.71
N THR A 50 19.34 -9.09 8.66
CA THR A 50 19.91 -9.25 7.31
C THR A 50 21.39 -8.87 7.29
N LYS A 51 21.77 -7.76 7.93
CA LYS A 51 23.16 -7.34 8.03
C LYS A 51 24.01 -8.40 8.76
N ALA A 52 23.53 -8.94 9.88
CA ALA A 52 24.23 -10.02 10.58
C ALA A 52 24.46 -11.23 9.66
N ILE A 53 23.46 -11.64 8.88
CA ILE A 53 23.61 -12.75 7.91
C ILE A 53 24.68 -12.42 6.87
N LEU A 54 24.66 -11.22 6.29
CA LEU A 54 25.64 -10.79 5.29
C LEU A 54 27.05 -10.73 5.87
N ASP A 55 27.22 -10.10 7.03
CA ASP A 55 28.50 -10.00 7.73
C ASP A 55 29.05 -11.41 8.05
N TYR A 56 28.19 -12.37 8.40
CA TYR A 56 28.61 -13.77 8.60
C TYR A 56 29.10 -14.42 7.31
N MET A 57 28.32 -14.28 6.23
CA MET A 57 28.65 -14.88 4.94
C MET A 57 29.94 -14.32 4.35
N GLU A 58 30.19 -13.02 4.52
CA GLU A 58 31.44 -12.37 4.10
C GLU A 58 32.64 -12.88 4.90
N ASN A 59 32.49 -13.03 6.22
CA ASN A 59 33.57 -13.48 7.10
C ASN A 59 33.91 -14.97 6.96
N VAL A 60 32.94 -15.80 6.59
CA VAL A 60 33.15 -17.25 6.46
C VAL A 60 33.88 -17.61 5.15
N GLN A 61 34.11 -16.66 4.22
CA GLN A 61 34.84 -16.84 2.94
C GLN A 61 34.71 -18.27 2.40
N ILE A 62 33.50 -18.67 2.02
CA ILE A 62 33.24 -20.01 1.48
C ILE A 62 33.86 -20.11 0.09
N ASP A 63 35.18 -20.33 0.04
CA ASP A 63 35.89 -20.78 -1.14
C ASP A 63 35.57 -22.27 -1.31
N GLY A 64 34.95 -22.64 -2.44
CA GLY A 64 34.52 -24.00 -2.72
C GLY A 64 35.66 -25.03 -2.64
N GLN A 65 36.92 -24.62 -2.86
CA GLN A 65 38.08 -25.50 -2.68
C GLN A 65 38.47 -25.71 -1.20
N LYS A 66 38.40 -24.66 -0.36
CA LYS A 66 38.65 -24.77 1.08
C LYS A 66 37.54 -25.53 1.80
N ALA A 67 36.28 -25.28 1.46
CA ALA A 67 35.14 -25.97 2.05
C ALA A 67 35.20 -27.48 1.79
N ALA A 68 35.60 -27.90 0.57
CA ALA A 68 35.81 -29.31 0.24
C ALA A 68 36.96 -29.95 1.03
N GLN A 69 38.10 -29.25 1.20
CA GLN A 69 39.23 -29.74 2.00
C GLN A 69 38.91 -29.83 3.50
N GLU A 70 38.16 -28.87 4.05
CA GLU A 70 37.75 -28.87 5.46
C GLU A 70 36.70 -29.94 5.76
N MET A 71 35.75 -30.19 4.85
CA MET A 71 34.80 -31.30 4.97
C MET A 71 35.51 -32.66 4.92
N LEU A 72 36.52 -32.84 4.06
CA LEU A 72 37.35 -34.05 4.01
C LEU A 72 38.18 -34.23 5.29
N ALA A 73 38.57 -33.14 5.96
CA ALA A 73 39.26 -33.14 7.24
C ALA A 73 38.33 -33.27 8.46
N GLY A 74 37.02 -33.45 8.26
CA GLY A 74 36.02 -33.55 9.33
C GLY A 74 35.82 -32.25 10.13
N LYS A 75 36.26 -31.10 9.60
CA LYS A 75 36.10 -29.79 10.23
C LYS A 75 34.84 -29.10 9.71
N PHE A 76 34.11 -28.43 10.61
CA PHE A 76 32.93 -27.65 10.23
C PHE A 76 33.34 -26.38 9.48
N SER A 77 33.17 -26.40 8.15
CA SER A 77 33.47 -25.30 7.22
C SER A 77 32.51 -24.09 7.35
N LEU A 78 31.50 -24.18 8.21
CA LEU A 78 30.45 -23.16 8.32
C LEU A 78 30.80 -22.01 9.28
N GLY A 79 32.01 -21.94 9.81
CA GLY A 79 32.45 -20.89 10.74
C GLY A 79 32.09 -21.15 12.21
N PRO A 80 32.28 -20.15 13.10
CA PRO A 80 32.22 -20.33 14.57
C PRO A 80 30.79 -20.46 15.14
N ASP A 81 29.74 -19.99 14.44
CA ASP A 81 28.34 -20.15 14.84
C ASP A 81 27.47 -20.53 13.62
N PRO A 82 27.45 -21.80 13.20
CA PRO A 82 26.72 -22.24 12.01
C PRO A 82 25.20 -22.04 12.10
N LEU A 83 24.65 -21.85 13.30
CA LEU A 83 23.23 -21.59 13.51
C LEU A 83 22.85 -20.12 13.36
N MET A 84 23.84 -19.23 13.24
CA MET A 84 23.65 -17.78 13.17
C MET A 84 22.74 -17.37 12.01
N ILE A 85 22.93 -17.96 10.83
CA ILE A 85 22.07 -17.70 9.66
C ILE A 85 20.62 -18.10 9.97
N SER A 86 20.42 -19.30 10.51
CA SER A 86 19.07 -19.83 10.79
C SER A 86 18.32 -19.03 11.86
N ARG A 87 19.02 -18.56 12.90
CA ARG A 87 18.49 -17.72 13.97
C ARG A 87 18.07 -16.36 13.43
N ASN A 88 18.97 -15.66 12.77
CA ASN A 88 18.68 -14.34 12.20
C ASN A 88 17.60 -14.40 11.11
N TYR A 89 17.58 -15.45 10.29
CA TYR A 89 16.51 -15.66 9.31
C TYR A 89 15.15 -15.89 9.97
N ARG A 90 15.09 -16.65 11.07
CA ARG A 90 13.85 -16.85 11.84
C ARG A 90 13.32 -15.53 12.41
N GLU A 91 14.20 -14.72 12.99
CA GLU A 91 13.85 -13.40 13.53
C GLU A 91 13.42 -12.42 12.43
N PHE A 92 14.12 -12.40 11.30
CA PHE A 92 13.73 -11.66 10.11
C PHE A 92 12.34 -12.07 9.64
N ARG A 93 12.08 -13.37 9.48
CA ARG A 93 10.80 -13.90 9.01
C ARG A 93 9.68 -13.56 9.98
N SER A 94 9.89 -13.73 11.29
CA SER A 94 8.91 -13.38 12.32
C SER A 94 8.54 -11.88 12.24
N SER A 95 9.56 -11.01 12.16
CA SER A 95 9.39 -9.57 12.03
C SER A 95 8.66 -9.17 10.74
N PHE A 96 8.98 -9.81 9.61
CA PHE A 96 8.34 -9.58 8.32
C PHE A 96 6.86 -9.98 8.34
N VAL A 97 6.53 -11.14 8.92
CA VAL A 97 5.15 -11.63 9.07
C VAL A 97 4.37 -10.69 9.98
N ALA A 98 4.94 -10.29 11.13
CA ALA A 98 4.31 -9.34 12.04
C ALA A 98 4.05 -7.98 11.37
N LEU A 99 5.06 -7.42 10.69
CA LEU A 99 4.95 -6.17 9.93
C LEU A 99 3.83 -6.27 8.90
N SER A 100 3.82 -7.33 8.09
CA SER A 100 2.84 -7.52 7.01
C SER A 100 1.41 -7.67 7.53
N LEU A 101 1.21 -8.48 8.59
CA LEU A 101 -0.11 -8.69 9.19
C LEU A 101 -0.64 -7.44 9.88
N ILE A 102 0.19 -6.76 10.67
CA ILE A 102 -0.21 -5.54 11.38
C ILE A 102 -0.49 -4.43 10.38
N SER A 103 0.34 -4.26 9.35
CA SER A 103 0.12 -3.28 8.28
C SER A 103 -1.17 -3.55 7.51
N LEU A 104 -1.49 -4.81 7.21
CA LEU A 104 -2.75 -5.18 6.56
C LEU A 104 -3.97 -4.90 7.46
N LEU A 105 -3.89 -5.21 8.75
CA LEU A 105 -4.95 -4.91 9.71
C LEU A 105 -5.18 -3.41 9.88
N LEU A 106 -4.11 -2.63 10.01
CA LEU A 106 -4.18 -1.16 10.04
C LEU A 106 -4.80 -0.62 8.75
N PHE A 107 -4.37 -1.13 7.59
CA PHE A 107 -4.94 -0.74 6.30
C PHE A 107 -6.45 -1.03 6.25
N ILE A 108 -6.88 -2.24 6.62
CA ILE A 108 -8.30 -2.61 6.63
C ILE A 108 -9.11 -1.72 7.57
N ALA A 109 -8.65 -1.56 8.82
CA ALA A 109 -9.37 -0.81 9.84
C ALA A 109 -9.49 0.68 9.48
N PHE A 110 -8.37 1.31 9.14
CA PHE A 110 -8.33 2.74 8.87
C PHE A 110 -8.81 3.08 7.46
N CYS A 111 -8.20 2.50 6.42
CA CYS A 111 -8.60 2.82 5.05
C CYS A 111 -10.04 2.37 4.78
N GLY A 112 -10.48 1.22 5.32
CA GLY A 112 -11.86 0.79 5.20
C GLY A 112 -12.84 1.79 5.84
N THR A 113 -12.54 2.28 7.04
CA THR A 113 -13.38 3.28 7.72
C THR A 113 -13.38 4.62 6.98
N ILE A 114 -12.24 5.04 6.46
CA ILE A 114 -12.14 6.27 5.68
C ILE A 114 -12.93 6.17 4.37
N TRP A 115 -12.83 5.05 3.66
CA TRP A 115 -13.62 4.79 2.45
C TRP A 115 -15.12 4.72 2.74
N TYR A 116 -15.50 4.16 3.89
CA TYR A 116 -16.89 4.20 4.34
C TYR A 116 -17.38 5.64 4.51
N PHE A 117 -16.66 6.50 5.26
CA PHE A 117 -17.04 7.91 5.40
C PHE A 117 -17.07 8.65 4.06
N THR A 118 -16.14 8.34 3.16
CA THR A 118 -16.15 8.85 1.78
C THR A 118 -17.45 8.46 1.07
N SER A 119 -17.88 7.20 1.19
CA SER A 119 -19.13 6.72 0.59
C SER A 119 -20.37 7.42 1.18
N VAL A 120 -20.39 7.64 2.51
CA VAL A 120 -21.45 8.35 3.24
C VAL A 120 -21.57 9.79 2.75
N ILE A 121 -20.44 10.51 2.59
CA ILE A 121 -20.42 11.87 2.04
C ILE A 121 -20.90 11.88 0.58
N SER A 122 -20.36 10.99 -0.26
CA SER A 122 -20.67 10.95 -1.69
C SER A 122 -22.14 10.64 -1.98
N SER A 123 -22.78 9.85 -1.12
CA SER A 123 -24.17 9.41 -1.28
C SER A 123 -25.14 10.20 -0.41
N ASN A 124 -24.66 11.20 0.35
CA ASN A 124 -25.42 12.02 1.30
C ASN A 124 -26.27 11.18 2.29
N LYS A 125 -25.74 10.02 2.69
CA LYS A 125 -26.39 9.10 3.65
C LYS A 125 -25.98 9.44 5.08
N LYS A 126 -26.73 8.95 6.07
CA LYS A 126 -26.31 9.00 7.48
C LYS A 126 -25.49 7.76 7.83
N PHE A 127 -24.64 7.88 8.85
CA PHE A 127 -23.89 6.76 9.42
C PHE A 127 -24.86 5.68 9.92
N ASN A 128 -24.55 4.41 9.63
CA ASN A 128 -25.31 3.26 10.11
C ASN A 128 -24.34 2.10 10.39
N VAL A 129 -24.36 1.57 11.62
CA VAL A 129 -23.42 0.52 12.08
C VAL A 129 -23.51 -0.75 11.23
N LYS A 130 -24.71 -1.22 10.87
CA LYS A 130 -24.89 -2.41 10.02
C LYS A 130 -24.31 -2.18 8.62
N SER A 131 -24.54 -0.99 8.07
CA SER A 131 -23.95 -0.61 6.78
C SER A 131 -22.42 -0.48 6.86
N TYR A 132 -21.90 0.02 7.98
CA TYR A 132 -20.46 0.14 8.23
C TYR A 132 -19.80 -1.24 8.30
N LEU A 133 -20.31 -2.16 9.13
CA LEU A 133 -19.76 -3.51 9.25
C LEU A 133 -19.80 -4.27 7.92
N ASN A 134 -20.91 -4.17 7.17
CA ASN A 134 -21.00 -4.76 5.84
C ASN A 134 -19.97 -4.15 4.87
N PHE A 135 -19.76 -2.83 4.92
CA PHE A 135 -18.76 -2.16 4.10
C PHE A 135 -17.34 -2.63 4.46
N ILE A 136 -17.00 -2.70 5.75
CA ILE A 136 -15.69 -3.15 6.22
C ILE A 136 -15.43 -4.60 5.83
N LEU A 137 -16.43 -5.49 5.94
CA LEU A 137 -16.28 -6.88 5.50
C LEU A 137 -15.98 -6.97 4.00
N LYS A 138 -16.75 -6.25 3.16
CA LYS A 138 -16.49 -6.21 1.71
C LYS A 138 -15.11 -5.62 1.40
N PHE A 139 -14.74 -4.52 2.07
CA PHE A 139 -13.44 -3.89 1.93
C PHE A 139 -12.31 -4.86 2.31
N SER A 140 -12.48 -5.62 3.39
CA SER A 140 -11.51 -6.61 3.86
C SER A 140 -11.30 -7.71 2.83
N VAL A 141 -12.39 -8.30 2.31
CA VAL A 141 -12.33 -9.35 1.29
C VAL A 141 -11.60 -8.85 0.04
N VAL A 142 -12.00 -7.68 -0.48
CA VAL A 142 -11.37 -7.09 -1.66
C VAL A 142 -9.90 -6.79 -1.43
N SER A 143 -9.56 -6.20 -0.27
CA SER A 143 -8.18 -5.84 0.07
C SER A 143 -7.29 -7.06 0.23
N VAL A 144 -7.77 -8.13 0.87
CA VAL A 144 -7.02 -9.39 1.05
C VAL A 144 -6.77 -10.06 -0.29
N ILE A 145 -7.78 -10.13 -1.16
CA ILE A 145 -7.63 -10.73 -2.50
C ILE A 145 -6.57 -9.97 -3.30
N PHE A 146 -6.69 -8.64 -3.40
CA PHE A 146 -5.72 -7.84 -4.15
C PHE A 146 -4.33 -7.89 -3.52
N ALA A 147 -4.21 -7.83 -2.19
CA ALA A 147 -2.94 -7.94 -1.49
C ALA A 147 -2.26 -9.30 -1.76
N ALA A 148 -3.02 -10.40 -1.76
CA ALA A 148 -2.50 -11.73 -2.05
C ALA A 148 -1.97 -11.83 -3.49
N PHE A 149 -2.71 -11.29 -4.48
CA PHE A 149 -2.25 -11.26 -5.87
C PHE A 149 -1.03 -10.36 -6.06
N SER A 150 -1.00 -9.18 -5.44
CA SER A 150 0.16 -8.28 -5.49
C SER A 150 1.39 -8.90 -4.83
N PHE A 151 1.21 -9.56 -3.68
CA PHE A 151 2.28 -10.30 -3.01
C PHE A 151 2.81 -11.42 -3.90
N GLY A 152 1.92 -12.22 -4.51
CA GLY A 152 2.30 -13.27 -5.44
C GLY A 152 3.09 -12.74 -6.65
N ALA A 153 2.66 -11.63 -7.24
CA ALA A 153 3.37 -10.98 -8.35
C ALA A 153 4.77 -10.53 -7.93
N VAL A 154 4.91 -9.82 -6.81
CA VAL A 154 6.21 -9.37 -6.30
C VAL A 154 7.10 -10.56 -5.92
N PHE A 155 6.55 -11.59 -5.28
CA PHE A 155 7.28 -12.80 -4.91
C PHE A 155 7.85 -13.50 -6.15
N LEU A 156 7.04 -13.68 -7.19
CA LEU A 156 7.50 -14.26 -8.46
C LEU A 156 8.61 -13.40 -9.08
N ALA A 157 8.46 -12.07 -9.06
CA ALA A 157 9.48 -11.15 -9.56
C ALA A 157 10.82 -11.34 -8.85
N LEU A 158 10.82 -11.31 -7.52
CA LEU A 158 12.02 -11.45 -6.70
C LEU A 158 12.66 -12.82 -6.89
N ASN A 159 11.86 -13.90 -6.89
CA ASN A 159 12.38 -15.25 -7.08
C ASN A 159 13.01 -15.44 -8.46
N SER A 160 12.43 -14.85 -9.51
CA SER A 160 13.01 -14.89 -10.85
C SER A 160 14.23 -13.99 -11.04
N PHE A 161 14.33 -12.90 -10.28
CA PHE A 161 15.46 -11.98 -10.31
C PHE A 161 16.70 -12.56 -9.60
N PHE A 162 16.49 -13.20 -8.44
CA PHE A 162 17.58 -13.77 -7.64
C PHE A 162 17.95 -15.21 -8.02
N ASN A 163 17.24 -15.85 -8.95
CA ASN A 163 17.61 -17.17 -9.45
C ASN A 163 18.67 -17.04 -10.56
N PRO A 164 19.95 -17.42 -10.30
CA PRO A 164 21.02 -17.27 -11.28
C PRO A 164 20.87 -18.17 -12.52
N PHE A 165 19.96 -19.14 -12.49
CA PHE A 165 19.66 -20.04 -13.61
C PHE A 165 18.47 -19.57 -14.47
N SER A 166 17.85 -18.44 -14.11
CA SER A 166 16.70 -17.87 -14.82
C SER A 166 17.15 -16.96 -15.96
N GLN A 167 17.11 -17.47 -17.20
CA GLN A 167 17.27 -16.64 -18.41
C GLN A 167 16.12 -15.62 -18.60
N ALA A 168 15.06 -15.72 -17.80
CA ALA A 168 13.84 -14.90 -17.88
C ALA A 168 13.76 -13.79 -16.80
N SER A 169 14.86 -13.48 -16.12
CA SER A 169 14.86 -12.58 -14.95
C SER A 169 14.29 -11.18 -15.24
N LEU A 170 14.68 -10.55 -16.35
CA LEU A 170 14.20 -9.20 -16.71
C LEU A 170 12.74 -9.20 -17.24
N PRO A 171 12.34 -10.06 -18.20
CA PRO A 171 10.93 -10.13 -18.63
C PRO A 171 9.96 -10.42 -17.48
N MET A 172 10.33 -11.30 -16.54
CA MET A 172 9.48 -11.64 -15.41
C MET A 172 9.34 -10.47 -14.41
N LEU A 173 10.41 -9.70 -14.20
CA LEU A 173 10.37 -8.49 -13.39
C LEU A 173 9.41 -7.45 -14.02
N ILE A 174 9.54 -7.20 -15.33
CA ILE A 174 8.67 -6.27 -16.07
C ILE A 174 7.21 -6.74 -15.99
N PHE A 175 6.94 -8.02 -16.26
CA PHE A 175 5.61 -8.60 -16.16
C PHE A 175 5.00 -8.40 -14.77
N SER A 176 5.78 -8.64 -13.72
CA SER A 176 5.32 -8.50 -12.34
C SER A 176 5.03 -7.07 -11.94
N ILE A 177 5.83 -6.10 -12.43
CA ILE A 177 5.57 -4.66 -12.25
C ILE A 177 4.25 -4.29 -12.95
N ILE A 178 4.07 -4.68 -14.22
CA ILE A 178 2.85 -4.42 -14.97
C ILE A 178 1.64 -5.05 -14.29
N ALA A 179 1.73 -6.30 -13.86
CA ALA A 179 0.67 -7.00 -13.14
C ALA A 179 0.30 -6.26 -11.84
N THR A 180 1.29 -5.79 -11.09
CA THR A 180 1.06 -5.02 -9.85
C THR A 180 0.38 -3.68 -10.14
N LEU A 181 0.76 -2.98 -11.21
CA LEU A 181 0.09 -1.74 -11.63
C LEU A 181 -1.36 -1.97 -12.04
N ILE A 182 -1.64 -3.05 -12.78
CA ILE A 182 -3.00 -3.43 -13.17
C ILE A 182 -3.83 -3.77 -11.92
N LEU A 183 -3.28 -4.54 -10.98
CA LEU A 183 -3.95 -4.86 -9.71
C LEU A 183 -4.22 -3.61 -8.88
N ALA A 184 -3.26 -2.69 -8.79
CA ALA A 184 -3.43 -1.41 -8.11
C ALA A 184 -4.54 -0.58 -8.76
N TYR A 185 -4.58 -0.51 -10.09
CA TYR A 185 -5.64 0.17 -10.83
C TYR A 185 -7.04 -0.37 -10.49
N PHE A 186 -7.23 -1.69 -10.58
CA PHE A 186 -8.52 -2.31 -10.27
C PHE A 186 -8.88 -2.20 -8.78
N THR A 187 -7.89 -2.20 -7.89
CA THR A 187 -8.09 -1.92 -6.46
C THR A 187 -8.67 -0.52 -6.27
N TYR A 188 -8.08 0.51 -6.91
CA TYR A 188 -8.59 1.88 -6.83
C TYR A 188 -10.00 2.03 -7.40
N VAL A 189 -10.33 1.35 -8.51
CA VAL A 189 -11.69 1.34 -9.07
C VAL A 189 -12.70 0.66 -8.14
N SER A 190 -12.28 -0.39 -7.42
CA SER A 190 -13.17 -1.16 -6.55
C SER A 190 -13.72 -0.36 -5.36
N PHE A 191 -12.88 0.47 -4.72
CA PHE A 191 -13.23 1.10 -3.46
C PHE A 191 -14.42 2.08 -3.52
N PRO A 192 -14.53 2.96 -4.53
CA PRO A 192 -15.72 3.79 -4.72
C PRO A 192 -17.03 3.01 -4.85
N LEU A 193 -16.98 1.80 -5.43
CA LEU A 193 -18.16 1.01 -5.79
C LEU A 193 -18.69 0.13 -4.65
N LEU A 194 -17.86 -0.12 -3.62
CA LEU A 194 -18.18 -1.01 -2.49
C LEU A 194 -19.47 -0.66 -1.74
N GLY A 195 -19.79 0.64 -1.66
CA GLY A 195 -20.95 1.15 -0.92
C GLY A 195 -22.28 1.01 -1.64
N ARG A 196 -22.28 0.63 -2.92
CA ARG A 196 -23.49 0.58 -3.77
C ARG A 196 -23.88 -0.83 -4.18
N HIS A 197 -22.90 -1.70 -4.44
CA HIS A 197 -23.13 -2.99 -5.06
C HIS A 197 -22.91 -4.17 -4.12
N SER A 198 -23.56 -5.30 -4.40
CA SER A 198 -23.23 -6.58 -3.75
C SER A 198 -21.86 -7.10 -4.23
N LEU A 199 -21.19 -7.99 -3.48
CA LEU A 199 -19.88 -8.53 -3.89
C LEU A 199 -19.94 -9.24 -5.25
N LYS A 200 -21.06 -9.90 -5.56
CA LYS A 200 -21.28 -10.61 -6.83
C LYS A 200 -21.34 -9.64 -8.02
N GLU A 201 -22.02 -8.51 -7.84
CA GLU A 201 -22.14 -7.48 -8.88
C GLU A 201 -20.90 -6.60 -8.96
N LEU A 202 -20.19 -6.42 -7.85
CA LEU A 202 -19.01 -5.58 -7.74
C LEU A 202 -17.95 -6.00 -8.76
N ALA A 203 -17.65 -7.29 -8.89
CA ALA A 203 -16.67 -7.78 -9.86
C ALA A 203 -17.05 -7.38 -11.30
N LYS A 204 -18.30 -7.64 -11.71
CA LYS A 204 -18.79 -7.28 -13.04
C LYS A 204 -18.70 -5.77 -13.30
N ARG A 205 -19.07 -4.95 -12.32
CA ARG A 205 -19.01 -3.49 -12.41
C ARG A 205 -17.58 -2.96 -12.44
N ILE A 206 -16.68 -3.52 -11.64
CA ILE A 206 -15.25 -3.19 -11.65
C ILE A 206 -14.66 -3.42 -13.05
N PHE A 207 -14.93 -4.57 -13.67
CA PHE A 207 -14.43 -4.86 -15.02
C PHE A 207 -15.11 -3.99 -16.08
N SER A 208 -16.43 -3.83 -16.02
CA SER A 208 -17.16 -3.01 -16.99
C SER A 208 -16.69 -1.55 -16.97
N ILE A 209 -16.64 -0.91 -15.80
CA ILE A 209 -16.19 0.47 -15.67
C ILE A 209 -14.69 0.58 -15.93
N GLY A 210 -13.90 -0.34 -15.37
CA GLY A 210 -12.45 -0.34 -15.45
C GLY A 210 -11.93 -0.52 -16.88
N ILE A 211 -12.63 -1.27 -17.74
CA ILE A 211 -12.26 -1.46 -19.15
C ILE A 211 -12.89 -0.38 -20.02
N ASN A 212 -14.20 -0.15 -19.92
CA ASN A 212 -14.92 0.77 -20.82
C ASN A 212 -14.51 2.24 -20.63
N HIS A 213 -13.98 2.60 -19.45
CA HIS A 213 -13.56 3.96 -19.11
C HIS A 213 -12.09 4.05 -18.67
N LEU A 214 -11.25 3.10 -19.12
CA LEU A 214 -9.85 2.98 -18.72
C LEU A 214 -9.07 4.30 -18.80
N PHE A 215 -9.03 4.93 -19.96
CA PHE A 215 -8.27 6.18 -20.16
C PHE A 215 -8.79 7.33 -19.28
N ARG A 216 -10.10 7.41 -19.06
CA ARG A 216 -10.72 8.45 -18.23
C ARG A 216 -10.36 8.28 -16.75
N ILE A 217 -10.37 7.04 -16.26
CA ILE A 217 -9.99 6.73 -14.87
C ILE A 217 -8.49 6.93 -14.67
N ILE A 218 -7.64 6.43 -15.58
CA ILE A 218 -6.19 6.60 -15.50
C ILE A 218 -5.83 8.09 -15.49
N PHE A 219 -6.43 8.90 -16.36
CA PHE A 219 -6.20 10.34 -16.38
C PHE A 219 -6.62 11.01 -15.07
N CYS A 220 -7.74 10.59 -14.48
CA CYS A 220 -8.18 11.08 -13.17
C CYS A 220 -7.20 10.70 -12.05
N ILE A 221 -6.74 9.44 -12.02
CA ILE A 221 -5.73 8.96 -11.07
C ILE A 221 -4.43 9.74 -11.24
N PHE A 222 -3.99 9.98 -12.48
CA PHE A 222 -2.79 10.76 -12.77
C PHE A 222 -2.88 12.18 -12.21
N ILE A 223 -4.01 12.88 -12.40
CA ILE A 223 -4.23 14.21 -11.79
C ILE A 223 -4.13 14.13 -10.27
N VAL A 224 -4.78 13.14 -9.65
CA VAL A 224 -4.77 12.96 -8.19
C VAL A 224 -3.34 12.74 -7.68
N LEU A 225 -2.58 11.86 -8.34
CA LEU A 225 -1.20 11.55 -7.96
C LEU A 225 -0.28 12.76 -8.16
N SER A 226 -0.42 13.49 -9.27
CA SER A 226 0.38 14.71 -9.53
C SER A 226 0.14 15.80 -8.49
N LEU A 227 -1.11 15.97 -8.02
CA LEU A 227 -1.44 16.93 -6.97
C LEU A 227 -0.91 16.51 -5.59
N ILE A 228 -0.93 15.21 -5.28
CA ILE A 228 -0.32 14.71 -4.04
C ILE A 228 1.20 14.87 -4.10
N ALA A 229 1.82 14.53 -5.24
CA ALA A 229 3.26 14.64 -5.45
C ALA A 229 3.75 16.10 -5.33
N SER A 230 3.04 17.06 -5.93
CA SER A 230 3.39 18.48 -5.77
C SER A 230 3.26 18.95 -4.32
N GLY A 231 2.26 18.48 -3.59
CA GLY A 231 2.12 18.71 -2.16
C GLY A 231 3.28 18.14 -1.34
N LEU A 232 3.74 16.94 -1.66
CA LEU A 232 4.91 16.32 -1.00
C LEU A 232 6.21 17.07 -1.33
N ILE A 233 6.41 17.50 -2.59
CA ILE A 233 7.58 18.32 -2.97
C ILE A 233 7.62 19.61 -2.15
N LEU A 234 6.47 20.27 -1.95
CA LEU A 234 6.36 21.45 -1.10
C LEU A 234 6.74 21.14 0.36
N VAL A 235 6.29 20.00 0.92
CA VAL A 235 6.68 19.56 2.27
C VAL A 235 8.20 19.41 2.37
N PHE A 236 8.84 18.72 1.41
CA PHE A 236 10.30 18.54 1.39
C PHE A 236 11.05 19.86 1.30
N TYR A 237 10.62 20.76 0.41
CA TYR A 237 11.21 22.09 0.29
C TYR A 237 11.12 22.89 1.61
N LEU A 238 10.02 22.78 2.35
CA LEU A 238 9.84 23.47 3.62
C LEU A 238 10.66 22.83 4.77
N ILE A 239 10.90 21.51 4.71
CA ILE A 239 11.80 20.82 5.64
C ILE A 239 13.22 21.36 5.51
N GLU A 240 13.71 21.48 4.27
CA GLU A 240 15.06 21.95 3.98
C GLU A 240 15.29 23.40 4.48
N ASN A 241 14.25 24.23 4.39
CA ASN A 241 14.30 25.62 4.87
C ASN A 241 14.08 25.77 6.40
N GLY A 242 13.91 24.68 7.14
CA GLY A 242 13.82 24.69 8.62
C GLY A 242 12.56 25.33 9.21
N ASN A 243 11.54 25.66 8.40
CA ASN A 243 10.32 26.30 8.88
C ASN A 243 9.29 25.26 9.40
N ILE A 244 9.38 24.94 10.69
CA ILE A 244 8.57 23.90 11.35
C ILE A 244 7.06 24.18 11.26
N LEU A 245 6.64 25.45 11.37
CA LEU A 245 5.22 25.84 11.28
C LEU A 245 4.68 25.64 9.86
N ALA A 246 5.42 26.11 8.85
CA ALA A 246 5.05 25.93 7.45
C ALA A 246 5.03 24.44 7.05
N MET A 247 5.98 23.65 7.56
CA MET A 247 6.02 22.20 7.39
C MET A 247 4.78 21.51 7.99
N SER A 248 4.41 21.88 9.22
CA SER A 248 3.23 21.29 9.88
C SER A 248 1.94 21.63 9.13
N ALA A 249 1.83 22.87 8.65
CA ALA A 249 0.72 23.33 7.84
C ALA A 249 0.65 22.63 6.47
N SER A 250 1.79 22.38 5.81
CA SER A 250 1.84 21.69 4.53
C SER A 250 1.48 20.21 4.65
N ILE A 251 1.94 19.52 5.70
CA ILE A 251 1.51 18.15 6.01
C ILE A 251 -0.02 18.08 6.20
N ALA A 252 -0.58 18.98 7.01
CA ALA A 252 -2.03 19.07 7.19
C ALA A 252 -2.75 19.38 5.85
N GLY A 253 -2.19 20.26 5.04
CA GLY A 253 -2.69 20.59 3.70
C GLY A 253 -2.71 19.38 2.76
N VAL A 254 -1.64 18.59 2.72
CA VAL A 254 -1.57 17.34 1.93
C VAL A 254 -2.62 16.34 2.41
N LEU A 255 -2.80 16.16 3.72
CA LEU A 255 -3.84 15.28 4.26
C LEU A 255 -5.25 15.73 3.86
N LEU A 256 -5.54 17.03 3.98
CA LEU A 256 -6.82 17.59 3.53
C LEU A 256 -7.02 17.40 2.02
N LEU A 257 -5.97 17.61 1.23
CA LEU A 257 -5.98 17.39 -0.22
C LEU A 257 -6.26 15.92 -0.56
N MET A 258 -5.62 14.97 0.14
CA MET A 258 -5.89 13.54 -0.04
C MET A 258 -7.34 13.18 0.28
N GLY A 259 -7.90 13.73 1.36
CA GLY A 259 -9.31 13.57 1.70
C GLY A 259 -10.24 14.13 0.61
N PHE A 260 -9.94 15.34 0.11
CA PHE A 260 -10.70 15.98 -0.96
C PHE A 260 -10.65 15.17 -2.26
N LEU A 261 -9.45 14.79 -2.72
CA LEU A 261 -9.24 14.06 -3.96
C LEU A 261 -9.88 12.68 -3.92
N ARG A 262 -9.93 12.03 -2.76
CA ARG A 262 -10.64 10.76 -2.56
C ARG A 262 -12.15 10.90 -2.78
N ILE A 263 -12.77 11.94 -2.21
CA ILE A 263 -14.21 12.21 -2.41
C ILE A 263 -14.48 12.55 -3.88
N PHE A 264 -13.63 13.37 -4.48
CA PHE A 264 -13.69 13.69 -5.91
C PHE A 264 -13.62 12.44 -6.79
N PHE A 265 -12.64 11.57 -6.55
CA PHE A 265 -12.49 10.33 -7.28
C PHE A 265 -13.70 9.42 -7.11
N CYS A 266 -14.23 9.31 -5.88
CA CYS A 266 -15.43 8.52 -5.61
C CYS A 266 -16.63 9.04 -6.41
N ILE A 267 -16.87 10.36 -6.43
CA ILE A 267 -17.95 10.97 -7.21
C ILE A 267 -17.75 10.76 -8.71
N TYR A 268 -16.52 10.89 -9.19
CA TYR A 268 -16.18 10.72 -10.60
C TYR A 268 -16.47 9.30 -11.09
N VAL A 269 -15.93 8.28 -10.39
CA VAL A 269 -16.15 6.86 -10.72
C VAL A 269 -17.63 6.50 -10.60
N ASN A 270 -18.31 6.98 -9.56
CA ASN A 270 -19.74 6.76 -9.36
C ASN A 270 -20.65 7.43 -10.40
N GLY A 271 -20.14 8.38 -11.18
CA GLY A 271 -20.85 9.01 -12.30
C GLY A 271 -20.52 8.39 -13.66
N LEU A 272 -19.69 7.34 -13.68
CA LEU A 272 -19.40 6.48 -14.83
C LEU A 272 -20.11 5.12 -14.73
N ASP A 273 -20.61 4.76 -13.55
CA ASP A 273 -21.55 3.66 -13.32
C ASP A 273 -22.98 4.04 -13.72
#